data_AF-A0A354CW96-F1
#
_entry.id   AF-A0A354CW96-F1
#
_cell.length_a   1.000
_cell.length_b   1.000
_cell.length_c   1.000
_cell.angle_alpha   90.00
_cell.angle_beta   90.00
_cell.angle_gamma   90.00
#
_symmetry.space_group_name_H-M   'P 1'
#
loop_
_entity.id
_entity.type
_entity.pdbx_description
1 polymer ?
#
loop_
_entity_poly.entity_id
_entity_poly.type
_entity_poly.pdbx_seq_one_letter_code
_entity_poly.pdbx_strand_id
1 'polypeptide(L)'
;MKDSRKFVQVGTTVFTVLAWVSLILQVVVGLILLIGGGTSVPIGGVDVPARVVGLLNCLAGAIYFFVLLFLVHVVRLVLAIHAQVTKSA
;
A
#
# COMPACT_ATOMS: atom_id res chain seq x y z
N MET A 1 -18.93 11.59 -19.49
CA MET A 1 -17.55 11.03 -19.61
C MET A 1 -16.47 11.86 -18.91
N LYS A 2 -16.51 13.21 -18.91
CA LYS A 2 -15.52 14.03 -18.18
C LYS A 2 -15.54 13.80 -16.66
N ASP A 3 -16.72 13.59 -16.08
CA ASP A 3 -16.87 13.39 -14.63
C ASP A 3 -16.30 12.05 -14.14
N SER A 4 -16.46 10.97 -14.91
CA SER A 4 -15.85 9.67 -14.58
C SER A 4 -14.32 9.73 -14.56
N ARG A 5 -13.68 10.46 -15.49
CA ARG A 5 -12.21 10.62 -15.47
C ARG A 5 -11.74 11.39 -14.24
N LYS A 6 -12.40 12.51 -13.92
CA LYS A 6 -12.10 13.28 -12.70
C LYS A 6 -12.27 12.40 -11.46
N PHE A 7 -13.32 11.58 -11.40
CA PHE A 7 -13.57 10.68 -10.29
C PHE A 7 -12.46 9.62 -10.12
N VAL A 8 -12.02 8.98 -11.21
CA VAL A 8 -10.90 8.00 -11.16
C VAL A 8 -9.57 8.69 -10.80
N GLN A 9 -9.37 9.93 -11.23
CA GLN A 9 -8.17 10.71 -10.91
C GLN A 9 -8.13 11.14 -9.42
N VAL A 10 -9.28 11.51 -8.86
CA VAL A 10 -9.43 11.75 -7.41
C VAL A 10 -9.28 10.44 -6.64
N GLY A 11 -9.91 9.35 -7.09
CA GLY A 11 -9.81 8.04 -6.47
C GLY A 11 -8.38 7.51 -6.40
N THR A 12 -7.62 7.62 -7.49
CA THR A 12 -6.18 7.24 -7.49
C THR A 12 -5.35 8.10 -6.53
N THR A 13 -5.71 9.37 -6.35
CA THR A 13 -5.03 10.26 -5.39
C THR A 13 -5.33 9.83 -3.96
N VAL A 14 -6.60 9.58 -3.62
CA VAL A 14 -7.00 9.07 -2.30
C VAL A 14 -6.33 7.73 -1.99
N PHE A 15 -6.32 6.80 -2.94
CA PHE A 15 -5.64 5.51 -2.80
C PHE A 15 -4.13 5.66 -2.55
N THR A 16 -3.49 6.63 -3.21
CA THR A 16 -2.07 6.92 -2.98
C THR A 16 -1.84 7.38 -1.55
N VAL A 17 -2.68 8.29 -1.04
CA VAL A 17 -2.58 8.79 0.34
C VAL A 17 -2.82 7.65 1.34
N LEU A 18 -3.84 6.82 1.13
CA LEU A 18 -4.12 5.67 1.98
C LEU A 18 -2.97 4.65 1.99
N ALA A 19 -2.31 4.43 0.84
CA ALA A 19 -1.14 3.58 0.77
C ALA A 19 0.00 4.11 1.65
N TRP A 20 0.29 5.42 1.59
CA TRP A 20 1.29 6.06 2.45
C TRP A 20 0.94 5.98 3.93
N VAL A 21 -0.32 6.24 4.29
CA VAL A 21 -0.79 6.13 5.68
C VAL A 21 -0.62 4.70 6.20
N SER A 22 -1.02 3.71 5.41
CA SER A 22 -0.84 2.29 5.73
C SER A 22 0.63 1.92 5.94
N LEU A 23 1.52 2.39 5.05
CA LEU A 23 2.96 2.17 5.19
C LEU A 23 3.50 2.73 6.51
N ILE A 24 3.16 3.99 6.83
CA ILE A 24 3.61 4.66 8.05
C ILE A 24 3.16 3.87 9.29
N LEU A 25 1.89 3.46 9.34
CA LEU A 25 1.36 2.67 10.45
C LEU A 25 2.07 1.33 10.59
N GLN A 26 2.29 0.60 9.49
CA GLN A 26 3.00 -0.67 9.53
C GLN A 26 4.46 -0.53 9.95
N VAL A 27 5.14 0.52 9.51
CA VAL A 27 6.52 0.81 9.92
C VAL A 27 6.57 1.16 11.41
N VAL A 28 5.66 2.00 11.90
CA VAL A 28 5.60 2.36 13.34
C VAL A 28 5.34 1.12 14.20
N VAL A 29 4.34 0.32 13.85
CA VAL A 29 4.03 -0.93 14.58
C VAL A 29 5.20 -1.91 14.51
N GLY A 30 5.82 -2.06 13.35
CA GLY A 30 6.97 -2.94 13.17
C GLY A 30 8.17 -2.49 14.00
N LEU A 31 8.45 -1.19 14.06
CA LEU A 31 9.51 -0.61 14.90
C LEU A 31 9.25 -0.80 16.39
N ILE A 32 7.99 -0.65 16.84
CA ILE A 32 7.61 -0.91 18.23
C ILE A 32 7.93 -2.36 18.60
N LEU A 33 7.58 -3.33 17.74
CA LEU A 33 7.86 -4.75 17.98
C LEU A 33 9.36 -5.10 17.88
N LEU A 34 10.10 -4.43 17.00
CA LEU A 34 11.54 -4.62 16.82
C LEU A 34 12.37 -4.05 17.99
N ILE A 35 12.09 -2.81 18.39
CA ILE A 35 12.88 -2.06 19.38
C ILE A 35 12.34 -2.29 20.79
N GLY A 36 11.03 -2.14 20.97
CA GLY A 36 10.38 -2.29 22.27
C GLY A 36 10.43 -3.72 22.79
N GLY A 37 10.51 -4.70 21.89
CA GLY A 37 10.42 -6.11 22.26
C GLY A 37 9.04 -6.46 22.83
N GLY A 38 8.86 -7.72 23.21
CA GLY A 38 7.57 -8.21 23.71
C GLY A 38 7.55 -9.73 23.84
N THR A 39 6.43 -10.25 24.33
CA THR A 39 6.16 -11.68 24.35
C THR A 39 6.07 -12.24 22.93
N SER A 40 6.32 -13.53 22.76
CA SER A 40 6.07 -14.19 21.49
C SER A 40 4.62 -13.97 21.05
N VAL A 41 4.43 -13.81 19.75
CA VAL A 41 3.10 -13.66 19.15
C VAL A 41 2.72 -15.02 18.60
N PRO A 42 1.59 -15.61 19.02
CA PRO A 42 1.12 -16.87 18.49
C PRO A 42 0.58 -16.67 17.07
N ILE A 43 1.21 -17.29 16.08
CA ILE A 43 0.80 -17.27 14.67
C ILE A 43 0.65 -18.72 14.21
N GLY A 44 -0.57 -19.13 13.86
CA GLY A 44 -0.83 -20.49 13.34
C GLY A 44 -0.46 -21.63 14.30
N GLY A 45 -0.51 -21.38 15.62
CA GLY A 45 -0.13 -22.36 16.64
C GLY A 45 1.38 -22.39 16.97
N VAL A 46 2.18 -21.50 16.36
CA VAL A 46 3.61 -21.36 16.65
C VAL A 46 3.87 -20.01 17.31
N ASP A 47 4.65 -20.02 18.40
CA ASP A 47 5.12 -18.80 19.07
C ASP A 47 6.28 -18.18 18.29
N VAL A 48 6.01 -17.06 17.63
CA VAL A 48 7.01 -16.33 16.85
C VAL A 48 7.57 -15.18 17.69
N PRO A 49 8.90 -15.00 17.78
CA PRO A 49 9.48 -13.87 18.52
C PRO A 49 8.97 -12.52 18.01
N ALA A 50 8.58 -11.62 18.91
CA ALA A 50 8.01 -10.31 18.56
C ALA A 50 8.89 -9.52 17.57
N ARG A 51 10.22 -9.60 17.71
CA ARG A 51 11.16 -8.93 16.79
C ARG A 51 11.06 -9.44 15.36
N VAL A 52 10.85 -10.75 15.19
CA VAL A 52 10.66 -11.38 13.88
C VAL A 52 9.34 -10.95 13.27
N VAL A 53 8.27 -10.89 14.08
CA VAL A 53 6.97 -10.36 13.65
C VAL A 53 7.07 -8.90 13.24
N GLY A 54 7.79 -8.07 13.99
CA GLY A 54 8.04 -6.68 13.65
C GLY A 54 8.79 -6.52 12.32
N LEU A 55 9.83 -7.33 12.08
CA LEU A 55 10.56 -7.35 10.81
C LEU A 55 9.66 -7.75 9.64
N LEU A 56 8.89 -8.84 9.81
CA LEU A 56 7.96 -9.31 8.78
C LEU A 56 6.85 -8.29 8.51
N ASN A 57 6.38 -7.58 9.53
CA ASN A 57 5.39 -6.51 9.39
C ASN A 57 5.94 -5.33 8.59
N CYS A 58 7.18 -4.90 8.85
CA CYS A 58 7.85 -3.87 8.04
C CYS A 58 8.01 -4.32 6.58
N LEU A 59 8.43 -5.57 6.36
CA LEU A 59 8.59 -6.13 5.02
C LEU A 59 7.24 -6.20 4.27
N ALA A 60 6.21 -6.71 4.93
CA ALA A 60 4.86 -6.77 4.39
C ALA A 60 4.34 -5.37 4.05
N GLY A 61 4.55 -4.39 4.94
CA GLY A 61 4.17 -3.00 4.69
C GLY A 61 4.82 -2.41 3.45
N ALA A 62 6.13 -2.66 3.24
CA ALA A 62 6.83 -2.22 2.04
C ALA A 62 6.27 -2.88 0.77
N ILE A 63 6.01 -4.20 0.80
CA ILE A 63 5.43 -4.95 -0.32
C ILE A 63 4.03 -4.44 -0.66
N TYR A 64 3.15 -4.32 0.34
CA TYR A 64 1.78 -3.82 0.14
C TYR A 64 1.77 -2.40 -0.41
N PHE A 65 2.63 -1.53 0.11
CA PHE A 65 2.77 -0.18 -0.38
C PHE A 65 3.19 -0.14 -1.86
N PHE A 66 4.18 -0.94 -2.23
CA PHE A 66 4.64 -1.03 -3.62
C PHE A 66 3.53 -1.53 -4.56
N VAL A 67 2.80 -2.57 -4.16
CA VAL A 67 1.68 -3.12 -4.96
C VAL A 67 0.58 -2.08 -5.16
N LEU A 68 0.21 -1.34 -4.11
CA LEU A 68 -0.81 -0.29 -4.19
C LEU A 68 -0.37 0.86 -5.10
N LEU A 69 0.89 1.31 -4.99
CA LEU A 69 1.43 2.32 -5.89
C LEU A 69 1.47 1.83 -7.34
N PHE A 70 1.87 0.59 -7.57
CA PHE A 70 1.91 0.01 -8.91
C PHE A 70 0.52 0.00 -9.55
N LEU A 71 -0.51 -0.44 -8.81
CA LEU A 71 -1.91 -0.39 -9.25
C LEU A 71 -2.35 1.03 -9.62
N VAL A 72 -2.01 2.02 -8.80
CA VAL A 72 -2.30 3.43 -9.11
C VAL A 72 -1.64 3.87 -10.42
N HIS A 73 -0.38 3.49 -10.65
CA HIS A 73 0.33 3.82 -11.88
C HIS A 73 -0.30 3.14 -13.10
N VAL A 74 -0.67 1.86 -12.99
CA VAL A 74 -1.36 1.13 -14.05
C VAL A 74 -2.69 1.81 -14.40
N VAL A 75 -3.51 2.18 -13.41
CA VAL A 75 -4.79 2.88 -13.65
C VAL A 75 -4.56 4.22 -14.33
N ARG A 76 -3.57 5.00 -13.90
CA ARG A 76 -3.22 6.29 -14.54
C ARG A 76 -2.74 6.10 -15.97
N LEU A 77 -1.93 5.07 -16.24
CA LEU A 77 -1.45 4.74 -17.57
C LEU A 77 -2.61 4.36 -18.51
N VAL A 78 -3.52 3.50 -18.06
CA VAL A 78 -4.72 3.11 -18.82
C VAL A 78 -5.58 4.33 -19.13
N LEU A 79 -5.80 5.23 -18.17
CA LEU A 79 -6.53 6.48 -18.40
C LEU A 79 -5.84 7.39 -19.42
N ALA A 80 -4.51 7.47 -19.38
CA ALA A 80 -3.73 8.27 -20.32
C ALA A 80 -3.81 7.71 -21.74
N ILE A 81 -3.66 6.40 -21.91
CA ILE A 81 -3.82 5.72 -23.21
C ILE A 81 -5.23 5.95 -23.75
N HIS A 82 -6.25 5.73 -22.93
CA HIS A 82 -7.64 5.97 -23.34
C HIS A 82 -7.84 7.43 -23.76
N ALA A 83 -7.22 8.41 -23.06
CA ALA A 83 -7.26 9.82 -23.47
C ALA A 83 -6.68 10.09 -24.84
N GLN A 84 -5.54 9.48 -25.17
CA GLN A 84 -4.90 9.64 -26.46
C GLN A 84 -5.74 9.01 -27.57
N VAL A 85 -6.25 7.79 -27.35
CA VAL A 85 -7.10 7.10 -28.33
C VAL A 85 -8.39 7.88 -28.61
N THR A 86 -9.08 8.42 -27.59
CA THR A 86 -10.31 9.21 -27.83
C THR A 86 -10.05 10.55 -28.52
N LYS A 87 -8.80 11.03 -28.56
CA LYS A 87 -8.45 12.31 -29.21
C LYS A 87 -8.03 12.11 -30.68
N SER A 88 -7.60 10.91 -31.03
CA SER A 88 -7.20 10.54 -32.39
C SER A 88 -8.35 9.99 -33.25
N ALA A 89 -9.54 9.78 -32.66
CA ALA A 89 -10.78 9.42 -33.34
C ALA A 89 -11.71 10.63 -33.40
#